data_AF-A0A094DQP8-F1
#
_entry.id   AF-A0A094DQP8-F1
#
_cell.length_a   1.000
_cell.length_b   1.000
_cell.length_c   1.000
_cell.angle_alpha   90.00
_cell.angle_beta   90.00
_cell.angle_gamma   90.00
#
_symmetry.space_group_name_H-M   'P 1'
#
loop_
_entity.id
_entity.type
_entity.pdbx_description
1 polymer ?
#
loop_
_entity_poly.entity_id
_entity_poly.type
_entity_poly.pdbx_seq_one_letter_code
_entity_poly.pdbx_strand_id
1 'polypeptide(L)'
;MHSNQLLLLGLAPANVFGAILYATHYTGTLSVLSLDDSSLTVASSEKSCGPGPSWVTFDAANKVLYCVDETNQGGSLNAFDADAEGGLTATASAKLLGNPVHSALYGGDDGISFQAFAHYSGSLISTIALPITDASETLQSFSYTMDGPGPDPSRQEAPHPHMAAVDPSGGFIIVPDLGADILRVYSVDKPTGFLTSCANVTATPGSGPRHVDFWEGADGTMMYLANELSNDVTVYSVAYPTVEGECIGLVSIQTETPYPADQEVKNGQKIGEIRVSGNTVTVSNRADETFGNNNDSIAVFPVDASGAISTPVISPTYGSYPRTMQINAAGDLLAIGNQNSGTVVIVSRDPATGALGDEVASVSVGPEGYNGVGGLSSVAWA
;
A
#
# COMPACT_ATOMS: atom_id res chain seq x y z
N MET A 1 45.23 18.18 -52.77
CA MET A 1 44.72 16.95 -52.13
C MET A 1 44.70 17.15 -50.62
N HIS A 2 43.63 17.71 -50.04
CA HIS A 2 43.33 17.60 -48.60
C HIS A 2 41.82 17.50 -48.51
N SER A 3 41.33 16.32 -48.15
CA SER A 3 39.91 15.98 -47.99
C SER A 3 39.55 16.25 -46.54
N ASN A 4 38.65 17.21 -46.29
CA ASN A 4 38.03 17.40 -44.98
C ASN A 4 36.71 16.62 -44.99
N GLN A 5 36.71 15.42 -44.41
CA GLN A 5 35.49 14.70 -44.09
C GLN A 5 34.93 15.26 -42.77
N LEU A 6 33.77 15.90 -42.87
CA LEU A 6 32.95 16.24 -41.71
C LEU A 6 32.28 14.96 -41.24
N LEU A 7 32.71 14.43 -40.08
CA LEU A 7 32.02 13.33 -39.40
C LEU A 7 30.71 13.89 -38.81
N LEU A 8 29.56 13.56 -39.41
CA LEU A 8 28.28 13.69 -38.72
C LEU A 8 28.20 12.55 -37.69
N LEU A 9 28.42 12.88 -36.43
CA LEU A 9 28.00 12.04 -35.31
C LEU A 9 26.47 12.08 -35.26
N GLY A 10 25.83 11.01 -35.74
CA GLY A 10 24.42 10.77 -35.47
C GLY A 10 24.25 10.54 -33.98
N LEU A 11 23.60 11.49 -33.30
CA LEU A 11 23.01 11.24 -31.98
C LEU A 11 21.95 10.16 -32.17
N ALA A 12 22.21 8.97 -31.62
CA ALA A 12 21.15 7.98 -31.43
C ALA A 12 20.06 8.63 -30.56
N PRO A 13 18.77 8.44 -30.87
CA PRO A 13 17.72 8.88 -29.96
C PRO A 13 17.97 8.16 -28.62
N ALA A 14 18.04 8.93 -27.53
CA ALA A 14 17.94 8.35 -26.21
C ALA A 14 16.61 7.60 -26.18
N ASN A 15 16.64 6.29 -25.94
CA ASN A 15 15.42 5.57 -25.57
C ASN A 15 14.91 6.29 -24.33
N VAL A 16 13.79 7.00 -24.45
CA VAL A 16 13.03 7.45 -23.30
C VAL A 16 12.46 6.15 -22.75
N PHE A 17 13.08 5.62 -21.70
CA PHE A 17 12.56 4.43 -21.05
C PHE A 17 11.22 4.80 -20.41
N GLY A 18 10.19 4.00 -20.72
CA GLY A 18 8.88 4.12 -20.09
C GLY A 18 8.95 3.91 -18.58
N ALA A 19 7.93 4.38 -17.86
CA ALA A 19 7.85 4.17 -16.41
C ALA A 19 7.68 2.68 -16.09
N ILE A 20 8.30 2.21 -15.01
CA ILE A 20 8.27 0.80 -14.60
C ILE A 20 7.30 0.64 -13.43
N LEU A 21 6.55 -0.46 -13.44
CA LEU A 21 5.75 -0.92 -12.32
C LEU A 21 6.02 -2.39 -12.03
N TYR A 22 5.80 -2.79 -10.79
CA TYR A 22 5.79 -4.18 -10.34
C TYR A 22 4.37 -4.54 -9.92
N ALA A 23 3.87 -5.68 -10.39
CA ALA A 23 2.55 -6.17 -10.02
C ALA A 23 2.61 -7.64 -9.61
N THR A 24 1.91 -7.99 -8.55
CA THR A 24 1.80 -9.37 -8.07
C THR A 24 0.40 -9.93 -8.23
N HIS A 25 0.32 -11.25 -8.34
CA HIS A 25 -0.92 -11.98 -8.48
C HIS A 25 -0.90 -13.23 -7.60
N TYR A 26 -2.03 -13.56 -6.96
CA TYR A 26 -2.20 -14.75 -6.11
C TYR A 26 -2.08 -16.11 -6.83
N THR A 27 -1.57 -16.12 -8.07
CA THR A 27 -1.13 -17.33 -8.80
C THR A 27 0.37 -17.61 -8.60
N GLY A 28 1.03 -16.82 -7.76
CA GLY A 28 2.47 -16.80 -7.55
C GLY A 28 3.22 -15.89 -8.53
N THR A 29 2.52 -15.11 -9.35
CA THR A 29 3.12 -14.35 -10.46
C THR A 29 3.58 -12.97 -9.97
N LEU A 30 4.84 -12.64 -10.23
CA LEU A 30 5.41 -11.29 -10.14
C LEU A 30 5.69 -10.81 -11.56
N SER A 31 5.13 -9.66 -11.94
CA SER A 31 5.23 -9.08 -13.27
C SER A 31 5.97 -7.75 -13.23
N VAL A 32 6.88 -7.55 -14.19
CA VAL A 32 7.44 -6.23 -14.51
C VAL A 32 6.62 -5.63 -15.63
N LEU A 33 6.08 -4.46 -15.39
CA LEU A 33 5.26 -3.72 -16.35
C LEU A 33 6.02 -2.50 -16.84
N SER A 34 5.86 -2.19 -18.12
CA SER A 34 6.42 -0.99 -18.74
C SER A 34 5.29 -0.15 -19.32
N LEU A 35 5.23 1.11 -18.89
CA LEU A 35 4.32 2.14 -19.38
C LEU A 35 5.08 3.08 -20.32
N ASP A 36 4.72 3.06 -21.61
CA ASP A 36 5.25 3.98 -22.63
C ASP A 36 4.10 4.75 -23.27
N ASP A 37 4.17 6.08 -23.27
CA ASP A 37 3.15 7.07 -23.67
C ASP A 37 1.72 6.78 -23.17
N SER A 38 1.06 5.79 -23.75
CA SER A 38 -0.32 5.35 -23.47
C SER A 38 -0.50 3.83 -23.57
N SER A 39 0.57 3.06 -23.39
CA SER A 39 0.57 1.60 -23.51
C SER A 39 1.25 0.99 -22.30
N LEU A 40 0.50 0.16 -21.56
CA LEU A 40 1.01 -0.63 -20.46
C LEU A 40 1.19 -2.07 -20.93
N THR A 41 2.40 -2.61 -20.78
CA THR A 41 2.73 -3.96 -21.24
C THR A 41 3.42 -4.77 -20.17
N VAL A 42 3.21 -6.09 -20.18
CA VAL A 42 3.99 -7.02 -19.36
C VAL A 42 5.35 -7.24 -20.04
N ALA A 43 6.40 -6.65 -19.49
CA ALA A 43 7.77 -6.81 -19.99
C ALA A 43 8.34 -8.18 -19.63
N SER A 44 8.05 -8.65 -18.42
CA SER A 44 8.40 -9.99 -17.95
C SER A 44 7.46 -10.44 -16.83
N SER A 45 7.44 -11.74 -16.59
CA SER A 45 6.70 -12.33 -15.46
C SER A 45 7.40 -13.59 -14.97
N GLU A 46 7.45 -13.80 -13.67
CA GLU A 46 8.06 -14.97 -13.06
C GLU A 46 7.30 -15.43 -11.80
N LYS A 47 7.66 -16.61 -11.30
CA LYS A 47 7.09 -17.18 -10.07
C LYS A 47 8.16 -17.34 -8.98
N SER A 48 8.69 -16.19 -8.56
CA SER A 48 9.85 -16.08 -7.69
C SER A 48 9.53 -15.56 -6.28
N CYS A 49 8.33 -15.00 -6.06
CA CYS A 49 7.88 -14.48 -4.77
C CYS A 49 7.02 -15.47 -3.95
N GLY A 50 7.14 -16.77 -4.23
CA GLY A 50 6.30 -17.78 -3.57
C GLY A 50 4.88 -17.88 -4.16
N PRO A 51 4.04 -18.78 -3.63
CA PRO A 51 2.73 -19.11 -4.21
C PRO A 51 1.64 -18.05 -3.98
N GLY A 52 1.77 -17.17 -2.99
CA GLY A 52 0.75 -16.18 -2.61
C GLY A 52 1.32 -14.78 -2.42
N PRO A 53 2.02 -14.18 -3.40
CA PRO A 53 2.60 -12.86 -3.25
C PRO A 53 1.49 -11.84 -2.98
N SER A 54 1.47 -11.22 -1.82
CA SER A 54 0.38 -10.36 -1.35
C SER A 54 0.69 -8.88 -1.39
N TRP A 55 1.98 -8.55 -1.22
CA TRP A 55 2.44 -7.18 -1.10
C TRP A 55 3.84 -7.02 -1.69
N VAL A 56 4.07 -5.90 -2.35
CA VAL A 56 5.41 -5.48 -2.77
C VAL A 56 5.75 -4.12 -2.16
N THR A 57 7.04 -3.93 -1.88
CA THR A 57 7.60 -2.65 -1.43
C THR A 57 8.87 -2.41 -2.21
N PHE A 58 8.91 -1.32 -2.97
CA PHE A 58 10.09 -0.93 -3.73
C PHE A 58 10.93 0.08 -2.96
N ASP A 59 12.18 -0.29 -2.69
CA ASP A 59 13.22 0.62 -2.21
C ASP A 59 13.89 1.26 -3.43
N ALA A 60 13.41 2.44 -3.81
CA ALA A 60 13.96 3.18 -4.95
C ALA A 60 15.40 3.66 -4.74
N ALA A 61 15.83 3.86 -3.48
CA ALA A 61 17.17 4.35 -3.17
C ALA A 61 18.22 3.27 -3.44
N ASN A 62 17.95 2.03 -3.02
CA ASN A 62 18.84 0.90 -3.24
C ASN A 62 18.49 0.04 -4.46
N LYS A 63 17.37 0.35 -5.13
CA LYS A 63 16.81 -0.43 -6.25
C LYS A 63 16.54 -1.88 -5.88
N VAL A 64 15.88 -2.08 -4.74
CA VAL A 64 15.52 -3.42 -4.25
C VAL A 64 14.01 -3.53 -4.18
N LEU A 65 13.45 -4.55 -4.84
CA LEU A 65 12.05 -4.92 -4.66
C LEU A 65 11.96 -5.98 -3.55
N TYR A 66 11.17 -5.69 -2.54
CA TYR A 66 10.78 -6.64 -1.51
C TYR A 66 9.38 -7.16 -1.81
N CYS A 67 9.24 -8.48 -1.87
CA CYS A 67 7.96 -9.12 -2.16
C CYS A 67 7.61 -10.15 -1.08
N VAL A 68 6.41 -10.00 -0.53
CA VAL A 68 5.90 -10.74 0.62
C VAL A 68 4.94 -11.84 0.16
N ASP A 69 5.16 -13.06 0.67
CA ASP A 69 4.36 -14.25 0.35
C ASP A 69 3.38 -14.60 1.48
N GLU A 70 2.09 -14.43 1.22
CA GLU A 70 0.97 -14.66 2.14
C GLU A 70 0.58 -16.15 2.19
N THR A 71 1.33 -16.95 2.96
CA THR A 71 0.99 -18.35 3.19
C THR A 71 0.66 -18.63 4.65
N ASN A 72 -0.31 -19.52 4.89
CA ASN A 72 -0.72 -19.93 6.23
C ASN A 72 0.30 -20.83 6.95
N GLN A 73 1.36 -21.30 6.25
CA GLN A 73 2.38 -22.19 6.80
C GLN A 73 3.68 -21.45 7.19
N GLY A 74 3.62 -20.12 7.26
CA GLY A 74 4.78 -19.24 7.42
C GLY A 74 5.25 -18.77 6.05
N GLY A 75 4.90 -17.53 5.72
CA GLY A 75 5.27 -16.82 4.50
C GLY A 75 6.76 -16.57 4.37
N SER A 76 7.13 -15.86 3.31
CA SER A 76 8.50 -15.44 3.04
C SER A 76 8.57 -13.97 2.65
N LEU A 77 9.73 -13.37 2.91
CA LEU A 77 10.17 -12.13 2.28
C LEU A 77 11.20 -12.48 1.22
N ASN A 78 10.94 -12.09 -0.02
CA ASN A 78 11.81 -12.33 -1.15
C ASN A 78 12.36 -10.99 -1.64
N ALA A 79 13.68 -10.87 -1.76
CA ALA A 79 14.36 -9.67 -2.21
C ALA A 79 14.86 -9.84 -3.65
N PHE A 80 14.76 -8.77 -4.43
CA PHE A 80 15.18 -8.71 -5.82
C PHE A 80 15.93 -7.42 -6.10
N ASP A 81 17.10 -7.53 -6.72
CA ASP A 81 17.78 -6.36 -7.28
C ASP A 81 17.08 -5.96 -8.58
N ALA A 82 16.76 -4.67 -8.71
CA ALA A 82 16.17 -4.08 -9.90
C ALA A 82 17.23 -3.37 -10.75
N ASP A 83 17.30 -3.71 -12.04
CA ASP A 83 18.12 -2.97 -13.00
C ASP A 83 17.44 -1.66 -13.47
N ALA A 84 18.11 -0.92 -14.36
CA ALA A 84 17.60 0.36 -14.85
C ALA A 84 16.37 0.22 -15.77
N GLU A 85 16.16 -0.96 -16.33
CA GLU A 85 15.05 -1.32 -17.20
C GLU A 85 13.90 -1.99 -16.42
N GLY A 86 14.04 -2.13 -15.11
CA GLY A 86 13.05 -2.76 -14.23
C GLY A 86 13.18 -4.27 -14.11
N GLY A 87 14.15 -4.89 -14.79
CA GLY A 87 14.44 -6.32 -14.68
C GLY A 87 14.81 -6.70 -13.25
N LEU A 88 14.30 -7.85 -12.80
CA LEU A 88 14.47 -8.33 -11.43
C LEU A 88 15.42 -9.53 -11.38
N THR A 89 16.35 -9.49 -10.43
CA THR A 89 17.22 -10.62 -10.09
C THR A 89 17.01 -11.00 -8.63
N ALA A 90 16.49 -12.20 -8.36
CA ALA A 90 16.30 -12.68 -6.99
C ALA A 90 17.65 -12.77 -6.25
N THR A 91 17.72 -12.23 -5.04
CA THR A 91 18.97 -12.15 -4.24
C THR A 91 18.91 -12.91 -2.93
N ALA A 92 17.75 -12.97 -2.27
CA ALA A 92 17.59 -13.67 -0.99
C ALA A 92 16.11 -13.97 -0.70
N SER A 93 15.88 -15.00 0.12
CA SER A 93 14.56 -15.33 0.68
C SER A 93 14.66 -15.63 2.17
N ALA A 94 13.94 -14.86 2.99
CA ALA A 94 13.88 -15.04 4.44
C ALA A 94 12.50 -15.56 4.87
N LYS A 95 12.48 -16.52 5.80
CA LYS A 95 11.23 -17.07 6.33
C LYS A 95 10.59 -16.08 7.32
N LEU A 96 9.26 -15.92 7.21
CA LEU A 96 8.44 -15.14 8.12
C LEU A 96 7.57 -16.03 9.01
N LEU A 97 7.09 -15.46 10.12
CA LEU A 97 6.40 -16.21 11.17
C LEU A 97 4.94 -16.58 10.85
N GLY A 98 4.31 -15.88 9.91
CA GLY A 98 2.86 -15.96 9.72
C GLY A 98 2.43 -15.70 8.29
N ASN A 99 1.23 -15.16 8.16
CA ASN A 99 0.53 -14.82 6.93
C ASN A 99 0.64 -13.30 6.69
N PRO A 100 1.78 -12.80 6.16
CA PRO A 100 2.02 -11.37 6.04
C PRO A 100 1.19 -10.78 4.88
N VAL A 101 0.51 -9.67 5.15
CA VAL A 101 -0.39 -9.01 4.18
C VAL A 101 0.06 -7.61 3.78
N HIS A 102 1.03 -7.05 4.52
CA HIS A 102 1.60 -5.73 4.26
C HIS A 102 2.98 -5.64 4.91
N SER A 103 3.87 -4.84 4.31
CA SER A 103 5.17 -4.48 4.90
C SER A 103 5.51 -3.00 4.71
N ALA A 104 6.41 -2.50 5.58
CA ALA A 104 6.97 -1.15 5.46
C ALA A 104 8.44 -1.13 5.88
N LEU A 105 9.26 -0.39 5.12
CA LEU A 105 10.65 -0.10 5.45
C LEU A 105 10.70 0.94 6.57
N TYR A 106 11.63 0.80 7.52
CA TYR A 106 11.75 1.72 8.65
C TYR A 106 13.17 1.69 9.26
N GLY A 107 13.46 2.70 10.10
CA GLY A 107 14.63 2.71 11.00
C GLY A 107 15.98 2.86 10.30
N GLY A 108 17.06 2.89 11.07
CA GLY A 108 18.38 3.31 10.61
C GLY A 108 18.47 4.83 10.36
N ASP A 109 19.69 5.29 10.07
CA ASP A 109 19.94 6.68 9.70
C ASP A 109 19.35 7.02 8.31
N ASP A 110 19.11 6.00 7.48
CA ASP A 110 18.52 6.08 6.15
C ASP A 110 16.98 5.91 6.15
N GLY A 111 16.39 5.52 7.28
CA GLY A 111 14.95 5.27 7.42
C GLY A 111 14.48 3.95 6.81
N ILE A 112 15.37 3.11 6.30
CA ILE A 112 15.05 1.89 5.54
C ILE A 112 15.92 0.67 5.93
N SER A 113 16.63 0.73 7.07
CA SER A 113 17.52 -0.35 7.53
C SER A 113 16.80 -1.59 8.08
N PHE A 114 15.48 -1.54 8.25
CA PHE A 114 14.64 -2.61 8.77
C PHE A 114 13.31 -2.68 8.01
N GLN A 115 12.59 -3.80 8.16
CA GLN A 115 11.25 -3.96 7.59
C GLN A 115 10.28 -4.56 8.60
N ALA A 116 9.09 -3.97 8.72
CA ALA A 116 8.01 -4.42 9.59
C ALA A 116 6.91 -5.10 8.77
N PHE A 117 6.23 -6.09 9.36
CA PHE A 117 5.20 -6.90 8.71
C PHE A 117 3.95 -6.98 9.59
N ALA A 118 2.78 -6.81 8.98
CA ALA A 118 1.50 -7.15 9.59
C ALA A 118 1.05 -8.53 9.11
N HIS A 119 0.68 -9.41 10.05
CA HIS A 119 0.23 -10.77 9.75
C HIS A 119 -1.25 -10.94 10.11
N TYR A 120 -2.11 -10.99 9.10
CA TYR A 120 -3.57 -10.96 9.27
C TYR A 120 -4.09 -12.19 10.02
N SER A 121 -3.85 -13.38 9.48
CA SER A 121 -4.34 -14.64 10.08
C SER A 121 -3.48 -15.13 11.25
N GLY A 122 -2.29 -14.55 11.41
CA GLY A 122 -1.35 -14.90 12.48
C GLY A 122 -1.53 -14.09 13.77
N SER A 123 -2.40 -13.07 13.75
CA SER A 123 -2.63 -12.16 14.88
C SER A 123 -1.32 -11.60 15.47
N LEU A 124 -0.38 -11.19 14.62
CA LEU A 124 0.92 -10.70 15.07
C LEU A 124 1.50 -9.64 14.13
N ILE A 125 2.46 -8.87 14.64
CA ILE A 125 3.45 -8.19 13.79
C ILE A 125 4.83 -8.79 14.01
N SER A 126 5.71 -8.62 13.03
CA SER A 126 7.13 -8.97 13.15
C SER A 126 8.02 -7.97 12.44
N THR A 127 9.31 -8.00 12.72
CA THR A 127 10.32 -7.16 12.06
C THR A 127 11.54 -7.98 11.64
N ILE A 128 12.32 -7.47 10.70
CA ILE A 128 13.58 -8.04 10.23
C ILE A 128 14.59 -6.93 9.92
N ALA A 129 15.89 -7.22 10.06
CA ALA A 129 16.95 -6.32 9.63
C ALA A 129 17.22 -6.45 8.12
N LEU A 130 17.59 -5.34 7.48
CA LEU A 130 17.97 -5.27 6.07
C LEU A 130 19.47 -4.95 5.92
N PRO A 131 20.10 -5.35 4.80
CA PRO A 131 19.56 -6.23 3.75
C PRO A 131 19.39 -7.67 4.26
N ILE A 132 18.38 -8.38 3.75
CA ILE A 132 18.19 -9.79 4.09
C ILE A 132 19.20 -10.70 3.35
N THR A 133 19.38 -11.88 3.93
CA THR A 133 20.05 -13.06 3.37
C THR A 133 19.18 -14.28 3.66
N ASP A 134 19.47 -15.42 3.04
CA ASP A 134 18.74 -16.69 3.29
C ASP A 134 18.84 -17.17 4.76
N ALA A 135 19.80 -16.67 5.52
CA ALA A 135 19.99 -16.96 6.94
C ALA A 135 19.32 -15.93 7.87
N SER A 136 18.62 -14.94 7.32
CA SER A 136 18.01 -13.87 8.13
C SER A 136 16.84 -14.41 8.93
N GLU A 137 16.75 -13.95 10.18
CA GLU A 137 15.72 -14.36 11.13
C GLU A 137 14.91 -13.15 11.59
N THR A 138 13.74 -13.41 12.17
CA THR A 138 12.90 -12.37 12.76
C THR A 138 13.66 -11.63 13.87
N LEU A 139 13.68 -10.29 13.81
CA LEU A 139 14.30 -9.43 14.81
C LEU A 139 13.42 -9.30 16.06
N GLN A 140 12.12 -9.00 15.87
CA GLN A 140 11.11 -8.98 16.93
C GLN A 140 9.78 -9.49 16.42
N SER A 141 8.93 -9.96 17.34
CA SER A 141 7.53 -10.25 17.07
C SER A 141 6.65 -9.94 18.26
N PHE A 142 5.41 -9.59 17.99
CA PHE A 142 4.39 -9.30 18.98
C PHE A 142 3.10 -10.02 18.57
N SER A 143 2.68 -11.00 19.37
CA SER A 143 1.44 -11.76 19.14
C SER A 143 0.31 -11.22 20.00
N TYR A 144 -0.91 -11.32 19.49
CA TYR A 144 -2.09 -10.74 20.11
C TYR A 144 -3.21 -11.75 20.25
N THR A 145 -4.06 -11.51 21.26
CA THR A 145 -5.26 -12.29 21.54
C THR A 145 -6.40 -11.35 21.92
N MET A 146 -7.63 -11.84 21.84
CA MET A 146 -8.83 -11.17 22.33
C MET A 146 -9.62 -12.12 23.24
N ASP A 147 -10.31 -11.56 24.24
CA ASP A 147 -11.13 -12.33 25.17
C ASP A 147 -12.42 -12.90 24.53
N GLY A 148 -12.81 -12.36 23.38
CA GLY A 148 -13.95 -12.78 22.57
C GLY A 148 -13.99 -12.03 21.24
N PRO A 149 -14.92 -12.41 20.34
CA PRO A 149 -15.04 -11.76 19.03
C PRO A 149 -15.51 -10.30 19.17
N GLY A 150 -15.11 -9.46 18.20
CA GLY A 150 -15.62 -8.12 17.99
C GLY A 150 -17.05 -8.08 17.44
N PRO A 151 -17.57 -6.87 17.12
CA PRO A 151 -18.94 -6.67 16.66
C PRO A 151 -19.36 -7.40 15.37
N ASP A 152 -18.43 -7.69 14.46
CA ASP A 152 -18.63 -8.59 13.32
C ASP A 152 -17.88 -9.92 13.56
N PRO A 153 -18.51 -10.93 14.18
CA PRO A 153 -17.83 -12.19 14.52
C PRO A 153 -17.34 -13.01 13.31
N SER A 154 -17.74 -12.64 12.08
CA SER A 154 -17.28 -13.31 10.86
C SER A 154 -15.97 -12.72 10.30
N ARG A 155 -15.61 -11.51 10.76
CA ARG A 155 -14.43 -10.75 10.34
C ARG A 155 -13.53 -10.33 11.51
N GLN A 156 -14.02 -10.46 12.73
CA GLN A 156 -13.43 -9.98 13.98
C GLN A 156 -13.45 -11.09 15.04
N GLU A 157 -13.22 -12.33 14.63
CA GLU A 157 -13.13 -13.49 15.52
C GLU A 157 -11.83 -13.50 16.33
N ALA A 158 -10.80 -12.81 15.86
CA ALA A 158 -9.48 -12.68 16.45
C ALA A 158 -8.85 -11.35 16.02
N PRO A 159 -7.69 -10.94 16.59
CA PRO A 159 -6.93 -9.82 16.05
C PRO A 159 -6.47 -10.08 14.61
N HIS A 160 -6.60 -9.07 13.76
CA HIS A 160 -6.17 -9.07 12.37
C HIS A 160 -5.39 -7.80 12.01
N PRO A 161 -4.13 -7.65 12.48
CA PRO A 161 -3.24 -6.60 11.99
C PRO A 161 -3.16 -6.62 10.47
N HIS A 162 -3.43 -5.48 9.82
CA HIS A 162 -3.53 -5.44 8.35
C HIS A 162 -2.45 -4.57 7.69
N MET A 163 -1.92 -3.57 8.39
CA MET A 163 -0.85 -2.70 7.87
C MET A 163 0.20 -2.45 8.95
N ALA A 164 1.45 -2.27 8.54
CA ALA A 164 2.46 -1.57 9.34
C ALA A 164 2.76 -0.26 8.62
N ALA A 165 2.51 0.87 9.27
CA ALA A 165 2.67 2.20 8.69
C ALA A 165 3.67 3.00 9.53
N VAL A 166 4.72 3.51 8.89
CA VAL A 166 5.71 4.37 9.54
C VAL A 166 5.19 5.81 9.49
N ASP A 167 5.21 6.49 10.63
CA ASP A 167 4.80 7.89 10.66
C ASP A 167 5.84 8.81 9.97
N PRO A 168 5.49 10.03 9.55
CA PRO A 168 6.41 10.93 8.84
C PRO A 168 7.71 11.25 9.57
N SER A 169 7.73 11.23 10.90
CA SER A 169 8.95 11.43 11.69
C SER A 169 9.88 10.20 11.69
N GLY A 170 9.38 9.03 11.31
CA GLY A 170 10.03 7.73 11.43
C GLY A 170 10.21 7.24 12.86
N GLY A 171 9.59 7.92 13.84
CA GLY A 171 9.71 7.62 15.27
C GLY A 171 8.70 6.59 15.76
N PHE A 172 7.67 6.30 14.96
CA PHE A 172 6.55 5.46 15.33
C PHE A 172 6.09 4.56 14.18
N ILE A 173 5.56 3.40 14.55
CA ILE A 173 4.81 2.51 13.65
C ILE A 173 3.40 2.38 14.17
N ILE A 174 2.43 2.65 13.30
CA ILE A 174 1.00 2.46 13.54
C ILE A 174 0.54 1.21 12.81
N VAL A 175 -0.20 0.36 13.51
CA VAL A 175 -0.70 -0.92 12.99
C VAL A 175 -2.21 -0.97 13.20
N PRO A 176 -3.01 -0.69 12.16
CA PRO A 176 -4.43 -0.95 12.17
C PRO A 176 -4.71 -2.44 12.36
N ASP A 177 -5.53 -2.76 13.34
CA ASP A 177 -5.98 -4.11 13.64
C ASP A 177 -7.48 -4.22 13.37
N LEU A 178 -7.82 -4.81 12.23
CA LEU A 178 -9.18 -4.95 11.75
C LEU A 178 -10.03 -5.76 12.73
N GLY A 179 -9.46 -6.83 13.25
CA GLY A 179 -10.17 -7.77 14.11
C GLY A 179 -10.44 -7.23 15.50
N ALA A 180 -9.56 -6.37 16.01
CA ALA A 180 -9.66 -5.85 17.37
C ALA A 180 -10.24 -4.43 17.49
N ASP A 181 -10.56 -3.76 16.37
CA ASP A 181 -11.01 -2.35 16.35
C ASP A 181 -10.07 -1.41 17.12
N ILE A 182 -8.76 -1.58 16.92
CA ILE A 182 -7.73 -0.74 17.53
C ILE A 182 -6.63 -0.38 16.53
N LEU A 183 -5.92 0.69 16.84
CA LEU A 183 -4.61 1.00 16.29
C LEU A 183 -3.57 0.61 17.34
N ARG A 184 -2.67 -0.31 16.98
CA ARG A 184 -1.51 -0.64 17.81
C ARG A 184 -0.41 0.36 17.49
N VAL A 185 0.27 0.84 18.51
CA VAL A 185 1.24 1.92 18.38
C VAL A 185 2.58 1.44 18.94
N TYR A 186 3.65 1.68 18.21
CA TYR A 186 5.02 1.35 18.61
C TYR A 186 5.92 2.57 18.45
N SER A 187 6.77 2.85 19.44
CA SER A 187 7.91 3.74 19.25
C SER A 187 9.09 2.96 18.65
N VAL A 188 9.87 3.62 17.81
CA VAL A 188 10.99 3.05 17.07
C VAL A 188 12.31 3.53 17.67
N ASP A 189 13.14 2.60 18.12
CA ASP A 189 14.57 2.84 18.30
C ASP A 189 15.26 2.74 16.93
N LYS A 190 15.46 3.89 16.27
CA LYS A 190 15.94 3.95 14.89
C LYS A 190 17.28 3.21 14.70
N PRO A 191 18.33 3.43 15.51
CA PRO A 191 19.58 2.69 15.38
C PRO A 191 19.47 1.17 15.42
N THR A 192 18.61 0.62 16.30
CA THR A 192 18.54 -0.83 16.52
C THR A 192 17.39 -1.50 15.78
N GLY A 193 16.43 -0.72 15.30
CA GLY A 193 15.19 -1.20 14.70
C GLY A 193 14.21 -1.79 15.71
N PHE A 194 14.51 -1.75 17.01
CA PHE A 194 13.62 -2.31 18.03
C PHE A 194 12.39 -1.44 18.25
N LEU A 195 11.25 -2.10 18.36
CA LEU A 195 9.95 -1.52 18.65
C LEU A 195 9.64 -1.65 20.15
N THR A 196 9.08 -0.59 20.72
CA THR A 196 8.50 -0.60 22.07
C THR A 196 7.01 -0.30 21.98
N SER A 197 6.18 -1.16 22.58
CA SER A 197 4.72 -1.00 22.54
C SER A 197 4.28 0.22 23.33
N CYS A 198 3.43 1.02 22.72
CA CYS A 198 2.68 2.10 23.34
C CYS A 198 1.28 1.62 23.72
N ALA A 199 0.50 2.51 24.35
CA ALA A 199 -0.93 2.27 24.53
C ALA A 199 -1.63 2.21 23.17
N ASN A 200 -2.53 1.24 23.00
CA ASN A 200 -3.36 1.15 21.80
C ASN A 200 -4.37 2.30 21.77
N VAL A 201 -4.78 2.71 20.57
CA VAL A 201 -5.87 3.66 20.36
C VAL A 201 -7.11 2.89 19.93
N THR A 202 -8.22 3.08 20.64
CA THR A 202 -9.49 2.43 20.29
C THR A 202 -10.11 3.11 19.08
N ALA A 203 -10.46 2.31 18.06
CA ALA A 203 -11.26 2.75 16.93
C ALA A 203 -12.76 2.53 17.22
N THR A 204 -13.62 3.01 16.32
CA THR A 204 -15.06 2.76 16.43
C THR A 204 -15.35 1.25 16.39
N PRO A 205 -16.13 0.68 17.33
CA PRO A 205 -16.47 -0.74 17.29
C PRO A 205 -17.16 -1.14 15.98
N GLY A 206 -16.69 -2.21 15.35
CA GLY A 206 -17.15 -2.72 14.07
C GLY A 206 -16.60 -1.97 12.85
N SER A 207 -15.65 -1.04 13.04
CA SER A 207 -15.07 -0.28 11.92
C SER A 207 -14.11 -1.11 11.08
N GLY A 208 -13.36 -2.02 11.69
CA GLY A 208 -12.33 -2.79 11.03
C GLY A 208 -11.22 -1.93 10.42
N PRO A 209 -10.37 -1.30 11.25
CA PRO A 209 -9.21 -0.52 10.81
C PRO A 209 -8.32 -1.31 9.85
N ARG A 210 -8.08 -0.80 8.64
CA ARG A 210 -7.35 -1.53 7.59
C ARG A 210 -6.00 -0.89 7.27
N HIS A 211 -6.01 0.22 6.56
CA HIS A 211 -4.81 0.92 6.09
C HIS A 211 -4.85 2.38 6.55
N VAL A 212 -3.68 2.98 6.74
CA VAL A 212 -3.53 4.40 7.08
C VAL A 212 -2.56 5.08 6.14
N ASP A 213 -2.71 6.39 5.98
CA ASP A 213 -1.68 7.22 5.38
C ASP A 213 -1.67 8.61 6.04
N PHE A 214 -0.57 9.34 5.89
CA PHE A 214 -0.31 10.57 6.63
C PHE A 214 -0.29 11.79 5.71
N TRP A 215 -0.76 12.91 6.25
CA TRP A 215 -0.68 14.22 5.61
C TRP A 215 0.05 15.19 6.53
N GLU A 216 1.01 15.92 5.98
CA GLU A 216 1.74 16.97 6.68
C GLU A 216 1.23 18.33 6.23
N GLY A 217 0.39 18.95 7.07
CA GLY A 217 -0.11 20.30 6.88
C GLY A 217 0.77 21.37 7.50
N ALA A 218 0.40 22.62 7.27
CA ALA A 218 1.07 23.76 7.92
C ALA A 218 0.89 23.76 9.45
N ASP A 219 -0.26 23.27 9.94
CA ASP A 219 -0.63 23.28 11.36
C ASP A 219 -0.35 21.96 12.09
N GLY A 220 0.18 20.95 11.38
CA GLY A 220 0.56 19.66 11.96
C GLY A 220 0.26 18.47 11.06
N THR A 221 0.48 17.27 11.60
CA THR A 221 0.28 16.01 10.90
C THR A 221 -1.11 15.46 11.17
N MET A 222 -1.76 14.96 10.12
CA MET A 222 -2.97 14.15 10.20
C MET A 222 -2.67 12.74 9.75
N MET A 223 -3.43 11.78 10.28
CA MET A 223 -3.45 10.41 9.82
C MET A 223 -4.88 10.07 9.38
N TYR A 224 -5.02 9.55 8.17
CA TYR A 224 -6.30 9.07 7.65
C TYR A 224 -6.34 7.56 7.74
N LEU A 225 -7.39 7.04 8.36
CA LEU A 225 -7.64 5.62 8.54
C LEU A 225 -8.76 5.17 7.63
N ALA A 226 -8.47 4.25 6.72
CA ALA A 226 -9.46 3.49 5.99
C ALA A 226 -10.01 2.37 6.87
N ASN A 227 -11.32 2.42 7.16
CA ASN A 227 -12.04 1.39 7.89
C ASN A 227 -12.75 0.46 6.90
N GLU A 228 -12.35 -0.82 6.87
CA GLU A 228 -12.84 -1.77 5.86
C GLU A 228 -14.31 -2.13 6.05
N LEU A 229 -14.71 -2.38 7.30
CA LEU A 229 -16.01 -2.99 7.62
C LEU A 229 -17.12 -1.93 7.72
N SER A 230 -16.83 -0.78 8.31
CA SER A 230 -17.78 0.35 8.35
C SER A 230 -17.81 1.17 7.06
N ASN A 231 -16.84 0.96 6.17
CA ASN A 231 -16.76 1.62 4.87
C ASN A 231 -16.70 3.16 4.98
N ASP A 232 -15.81 3.64 5.86
CA ASP A 232 -15.57 5.06 6.11
C ASP A 232 -14.09 5.38 6.31
N VAL A 233 -13.76 6.67 6.23
CA VAL A 233 -12.43 7.22 6.54
C VAL A 233 -12.51 7.99 7.84
N THR A 234 -11.67 7.65 8.82
CA THR A 234 -11.53 8.43 10.05
C THR A 234 -10.24 9.25 10.02
N VAL A 235 -10.35 10.54 10.33
CA VAL A 235 -9.24 11.49 10.42
C VAL A 235 -8.77 11.60 11.86
N TYR A 236 -7.47 11.43 12.09
CA TYR A 236 -6.81 11.63 13.37
C TYR A 236 -5.84 12.80 13.31
N SER A 237 -5.97 13.72 14.27
CA SER A 237 -4.90 14.65 14.62
C SER A 237 -3.76 13.89 15.29
N VAL A 238 -2.53 14.12 14.83
CA VAL A 238 -1.33 13.48 15.36
C VAL A 238 -0.59 14.43 16.30
N ALA A 239 -0.39 14.01 17.54
CA ALA A 239 0.38 14.75 18.55
C ALA A 239 1.70 14.05 18.82
N TYR A 240 2.80 14.67 18.41
CA TYR A 240 4.15 14.16 18.66
C TYR A 240 4.61 14.43 20.10
N PRO A 241 5.27 13.45 20.75
CA PRO A 241 5.83 13.67 22.06
C PRO A 241 6.99 14.66 22.01
N THR A 242 7.14 15.44 23.09
CA THR A 242 8.25 16.39 23.25
C THR A 242 9.39 15.82 24.11
N VAL A 243 9.14 14.68 24.74
CA VAL A 243 10.11 13.95 25.57
C VAL A 243 10.40 12.61 24.90
N GLU A 244 11.69 12.29 24.77
CA GLU A 244 12.14 11.02 24.23
C GLU A 244 11.59 9.84 25.04
N GLY A 245 11.09 8.81 24.35
CA GLY A 245 10.49 7.63 24.97
C GLY A 245 9.00 7.76 25.31
N GLU A 246 8.38 8.92 25.14
CA GLU A 246 6.92 9.04 25.16
C GLU A 246 6.30 8.60 23.82
N CYS A 247 5.00 8.31 23.85
CA CYS A 247 4.25 7.80 22.70
C CYS A 247 3.52 8.91 21.95
N ILE A 248 3.31 8.69 20.65
CA ILE A 248 2.45 9.53 19.81
C ILE A 248 0.99 9.48 20.28
N GLY A 249 0.33 10.64 20.27
CA GLY A 249 -1.10 10.76 20.55
C GLY A 249 -1.90 10.82 19.25
N LEU A 250 -3.00 10.07 19.17
CA LEU A 250 -3.94 10.11 18.04
C LEU A 250 -5.32 10.49 18.55
N VAL A 251 -5.89 11.57 18.03
CA VAL A 251 -7.22 12.05 18.40
C VAL A 251 -8.10 12.09 17.15
N SER A 252 -9.16 11.27 17.12
CA SER A 252 -10.14 11.30 16.03
C SER A 252 -10.86 12.66 16.03
N ILE A 253 -10.92 13.30 14.86
CA ILE A 253 -11.55 14.62 14.68
C ILE A 253 -12.71 14.61 13.69
N GLN A 254 -12.76 13.61 12.80
CA GLN A 254 -13.75 13.52 11.74
C GLN A 254 -13.86 12.06 11.26
N THR A 255 -15.05 11.68 10.79
CA THR A 255 -15.28 10.45 10.02
C THR A 255 -16.19 10.77 8.84
N GLU A 256 -15.83 10.33 7.63
CA GLU A 256 -16.59 10.55 6.41
C GLU A 256 -16.70 9.28 5.57
N THR A 257 -17.80 9.16 4.81
CA THR A 257 -18.00 8.07 3.85
C THR A 257 -17.31 8.38 2.50
N PRO A 258 -16.78 7.38 1.77
CA PRO A 258 -16.12 7.57 0.47
C PRO A 258 -17.11 7.79 -0.69
N TYR A 259 -18.30 8.31 -0.39
CA TYR A 259 -19.35 8.52 -1.37
C TYR A 259 -19.97 9.91 -1.26
N PRO A 260 -20.35 10.52 -2.39
CA PRO A 260 -21.26 11.66 -2.40
C PRO A 260 -22.59 11.32 -1.70
N ALA A 261 -23.25 12.32 -1.12
CA ALA A 261 -24.46 12.12 -0.32
C ALA A 261 -25.65 11.49 -1.09
N ASP A 262 -25.65 11.58 -2.42
CA ASP A 262 -26.69 11.05 -3.32
C ASP A 262 -26.34 9.67 -3.91
N GLN A 263 -25.17 9.12 -3.59
CA GLN A 263 -24.75 7.81 -4.07
C GLN A 263 -25.40 6.68 -3.25
N GLU A 264 -25.97 5.69 -3.94
CA GLU A 264 -26.52 4.49 -3.30
C GLU A 264 -25.38 3.62 -2.75
N VAL A 265 -25.41 3.37 -1.44
CA VAL A 265 -24.51 2.45 -0.75
C VAL A 265 -25.04 1.03 -0.91
N LYS A 266 -24.29 0.17 -1.59
CA LYS A 266 -24.62 -1.25 -1.77
C LYS A 266 -24.10 -2.09 -0.60
N ASN A 267 -24.82 -3.15 -0.29
CA ASN A 267 -24.38 -4.11 0.72
C ASN A 267 -23.11 -4.84 0.28
N GLY A 268 -22.15 -5.01 1.20
CA GLY A 268 -20.92 -5.77 0.96
C GLY A 268 -19.76 -4.93 0.42
N GLN A 269 -19.94 -3.61 0.26
CA GLN A 269 -18.89 -2.66 -0.05
C GLN A 269 -17.83 -2.63 1.06
N LYS A 270 -16.57 -2.46 0.66
CA LYS A 270 -15.44 -2.42 1.58
C LYS A 270 -14.37 -1.47 1.06
N ILE A 271 -13.82 -0.61 1.92
CA ILE A 271 -12.61 0.13 1.56
C ILE A 271 -11.44 -0.85 1.37
N GLY A 272 -10.69 -0.69 0.28
CA GLY A 272 -9.42 -1.34 0.05
C GLY A 272 -8.27 -0.48 0.58
N GLU A 273 -7.74 0.39 -0.25
CA GLU A 273 -6.51 1.14 -0.01
C GLU A 273 -6.80 2.61 0.31
N ILE A 274 -5.83 3.28 0.94
CA ILE A 274 -5.82 4.74 1.14
C ILE A 274 -4.45 5.31 0.78
N ARG A 275 -4.43 6.44 0.09
CA ARG A 275 -3.21 7.18 -0.28
C ARG A 275 -3.40 8.67 -0.12
N VAL A 276 -2.42 9.36 0.45
CA VAL A 276 -2.35 10.81 0.55
C VAL A 276 -1.34 11.34 -0.46
N SER A 277 -1.71 12.38 -1.20
CA SER A 277 -0.77 13.12 -2.05
C SER A 277 -1.23 14.56 -2.21
N GLY A 278 -0.35 15.50 -1.87
CA GLY A 278 -0.70 16.91 -1.79
C GLY A 278 -1.84 17.15 -0.79
N ASN A 279 -2.86 17.90 -1.21
CA ASN A 279 -4.04 18.20 -0.41
C ASN A 279 -5.21 17.27 -0.72
N THR A 280 -4.94 15.97 -0.94
CA THR A 280 -6.00 14.99 -1.23
C THR A 280 -5.76 13.65 -0.57
N VAL A 281 -6.87 12.98 -0.25
CA VAL A 281 -6.91 11.58 0.18
C VAL A 281 -7.64 10.78 -0.88
N THR A 282 -6.97 9.79 -1.46
CA THR A 282 -7.54 8.85 -2.42
C THR A 282 -7.86 7.54 -1.69
N VAL A 283 -9.06 6.99 -1.92
CA VAL A 283 -9.56 5.76 -1.29
C VAL A 283 -10.12 4.84 -2.35
N SER A 284 -9.81 3.55 -2.29
CA SER A 284 -10.43 2.56 -3.18
C SER A 284 -11.62 1.87 -2.53
N ASN A 285 -12.71 1.73 -3.28
CA ASN A 285 -13.93 1.08 -2.82
C ASN A 285 -14.13 -0.23 -3.57
N ARG A 286 -14.28 -1.35 -2.86
CA ARG A 286 -14.45 -2.68 -3.46
C ARG A 286 -15.91 -3.09 -3.44
N ALA A 287 -16.34 -3.79 -4.50
CA ALA A 287 -17.68 -4.37 -4.64
C ALA A 287 -18.82 -3.34 -4.64
N ASP A 288 -18.55 -2.10 -5.05
CA ASP A 288 -19.57 -1.07 -5.13
C ASP A 288 -20.26 -1.02 -6.48
N GLU A 289 -19.62 -1.49 -7.55
CA GLU A 289 -20.12 -1.49 -8.92
C GLU A 289 -20.80 -0.17 -9.33
N THR A 290 -20.28 0.96 -8.83
CA THR A 290 -20.89 2.28 -9.00
C THR A 290 -20.90 2.69 -10.47
N PHE A 291 -19.90 2.23 -11.22
CA PHE A 291 -19.72 2.52 -12.64
C PHE A 291 -20.14 1.35 -13.55
N GLY A 292 -21.01 0.48 -13.05
CA GLY A 292 -21.56 -0.67 -13.76
C GLY A 292 -20.99 -2.00 -13.28
N ASN A 293 -21.49 -3.08 -13.89
CA ASN A 293 -21.05 -4.44 -13.54
C ASN A 293 -19.54 -4.59 -13.73
N ASN A 294 -18.86 -5.11 -12.71
CA ASN A 294 -17.40 -5.28 -12.70
C ASN A 294 -16.61 -3.96 -12.82
N ASN A 295 -17.18 -2.83 -12.38
CA ASN A 295 -16.55 -1.51 -12.41
C ASN A 295 -16.82 -0.73 -11.11
N ASP A 296 -15.85 -0.83 -10.20
CA ASP A 296 -15.88 -0.22 -8.88
C ASP A 296 -15.41 1.24 -8.90
N SER A 297 -15.36 1.92 -7.74
CA SER A 297 -14.95 3.32 -7.63
C SER A 297 -13.64 3.55 -6.89
N ILE A 298 -12.96 4.64 -7.27
CA ILE A 298 -12.00 5.36 -6.44
C ILE A 298 -12.65 6.66 -5.98
N ALA A 299 -12.53 6.99 -4.71
CA ALA A 299 -12.96 8.25 -4.12
C ALA A 299 -11.75 9.16 -3.85
N VAL A 300 -11.85 10.45 -4.20
CA VAL A 300 -10.84 11.46 -3.92
C VAL A 300 -11.45 12.56 -3.06
N PHE A 301 -10.99 12.67 -1.82
CA PHE A 301 -11.37 13.71 -0.89
C PHE A 301 -10.40 14.90 -0.97
N PRO A 302 -10.90 16.13 -1.13
CA PRO A 302 -10.11 17.33 -0.89
C PRO A 302 -9.82 17.50 0.60
N VAL A 303 -8.58 17.87 0.93
CA VAL A 303 -8.10 18.17 2.28
C VAL A 303 -7.93 19.67 2.46
N ASP A 304 -8.61 20.25 3.46
CA ASP A 304 -8.48 21.68 3.77
C ASP A 304 -7.23 21.99 4.61
N ALA A 305 -7.01 23.28 4.93
CA ALA A 305 -5.84 23.71 5.69
C ALA A 305 -5.77 23.13 7.12
N SER A 306 -6.91 22.74 7.69
CA SER A 306 -6.99 22.09 9.00
C SER A 306 -6.78 20.59 8.95
N GLY A 307 -6.67 20.01 7.75
CA GLY A 307 -6.55 18.57 7.55
C GLY A 307 -7.89 17.83 7.51
N ALA A 308 -9.02 18.53 7.58
CA ALA A 308 -10.33 17.93 7.41
C ALA A 308 -10.56 17.56 5.94
N ILE A 309 -11.29 16.47 5.71
CA ILE A 309 -11.72 16.02 4.38
C ILE A 309 -13.15 16.51 4.08
N SER A 310 -13.45 16.75 2.82
CA SER A 310 -14.78 17.16 2.35
C SER A 310 -15.32 16.18 1.32
N THR A 311 -16.58 16.35 0.89
CA THR A 311 -17.27 15.42 -0.02
C THR A 311 -16.37 14.95 -1.17
N PRO A 312 -16.20 13.63 -1.35
CA PRO A 312 -15.29 13.13 -2.36
C PRO A 312 -15.88 13.25 -3.77
N VAL A 313 -15.00 13.29 -4.76
CA VAL A 313 -15.34 12.98 -6.14
C VAL A 313 -15.00 11.52 -6.40
N ILE A 314 -15.92 10.78 -7.02
CA ILE A 314 -15.72 9.37 -7.36
C ILE A 314 -15.47 9.19 -8.86
N SER A 315 -14.56 8.28 -9.21
CA SER A 315 -14.18 7.94 -10.58
C SER A 315 -14.12 6.42 -10.75
N PRO A 316 -14.31 5.88 -11.97
CA PRO A 316 -14.24 4.45 -12.23
C PRO A 316 -12.82 3.92 -12.03
N THR A 317 -12.73 2.67 -11.57
CA THR A 317 -11.46 1.92 -11.49
C THR A 317 -11.13 1.19 -12.80
N TYR A 318 -12.08 1.15 -13.74
CA TYR A 318 -12.03 0.38 -14.99
C TYR A 318 -11.80 -1.13 -14.74
N GLY A 319 -12.30 -1.62 -13.61
CA GLY A 319 -12.22 -3.01 -13.19
C GLY A 319 -12.89 -3.21 -11.83
N SER A 320 -12.70 -4.34 -11.18
CA SER A 320 -13.34 -4.62 -9.89
C SER A 320 -12.39 -5.10 -8.81
N TYR A 321 -12.81 -4.85 -7.58
CA TYR A 321 -12.06 -5.04 -6.35
C TYR A 321 -10.70 -4.33 -6.41
N PRO A 322 -10.65 -2.98 -6.52
CA PRO A 322 -9.41 -2.22 -6.41
C PRO A 322 -8.81 -2.39 -5.01
N ARG A 323 -7.95 -3.39 -4.82
CA ARG A 323 -7.41 -3.76 -3.49
C ARG A 323 -6.15 -3.00 -3.15
N THR A 324 -5.42 -2.56 -4.17
CA THR A 324 -4.17 -1.82 -4.06
C THR A 324 -4.13 -0.69 -5.07
N MET A 325 -3.44 0.38 -4.71
CA MET A 325 -3.17 1.50 -5.61
C MET A 325 -1.92 2.25 -5.18
N GLN A 326 -1.30 2.94 -6.12
CA GLN A 326 -0.19 3.84 -5.83
C GLN A 326 -0.16 5.02 -6.79
N ILE A 327 0.10 6.20 -6.23
CA ILE A 327 0.32 7.44 -6.96
C ILE A 327 1.81 7.50 -7.34
N ASN A 328 2.13 7.84 -8.58
CA ASN A 328 3.52 7.95 -9.03
C ASN A 328 4.24 9.14 -8.38
N ALA A 329 5.57 9.19 -8.47
CA ALA A 329 6.37 10.23 -7.85
C ALA A 329 6.02 11.67 -8.31
N ALA A 330 5.60 11.83 -9.57
CA ALA A 330 5.17 13.13 -10.10
C ALA A 330 3.76 13.54 -9.65
N GLY A 331 2.97 12.61 -9.11
CA GLY A 331 1.61 12.83 -8.64
C GLY A 331 0.56 12.92 -9.74
N ASP A 332 0.94 12.71 -11.01
CA ASP A 332 0.10 12.89 -12.20
C ASP A 332 -0.49 11.59 -12.76
N LEU A 333 -0.13 10.44 -12.18
CA LEU A 333 -0.69 9.14 -12.52
C LEU A 333 -1.05 8.34 -11.27
N LEU A 334 -2.16 7.60 -11.36
CA LEU A 334 -2.58 6.61 -10.36
C LEU A 334 -2.58 5.22 -11.00
N ALA A 335 -1.82 4.29 -10.41
CA ALA A 335 -1.92 2.87 -10.73
C ALA A 335 -2.96 2.22 -9.82
N ILE A 336 -3.92 1.50 -10.40
CA ILE A 336 -5.01 0.81 -9.72
C ILE A 336 -4.85 -0.70 -9.97
N GLY A 337 -4.68 -1.46 -8.90
CA GLY A 337 -4.66 -2.92 -8.92
C GLY A 337 -6.05 -3.49 -8.68
N ASN A 338 -6.74 -3.88 -9.76
CA ASN A 338 -8.06 -4.51 -9.70
C ASN A 338 -7.93 -6.01 -9.48
N GLN A 339 -8.17 -6.44 -8.23
CA GLN A 339 -7.99 -7.83 -7.80
C GLN A 339 -8.84 -8.78 -8.63
N ASN A 340 -10.16 -8.58 -8.65
CA ASN A 340 -11.07 -9.53 -9.31
C ASN A 340 -10.89 -9.50 -10.83
N SER A 341 -10.68 -8.34 -11.44
CA SER A 341 -10.42 -8.26 -12.88
C SER A 341 -9.03 -8.80 -13.29
N GLY A 342 -8.09 -8.92 -12.35
CA GLY A 342 -6.71 -9.33 -12.66
C GLY A 342 -5.96 -8.30 -13.51
N THR A 343 -6.30 -7.01 -13.38
CA THR A 343 -5.77 -5.93 -14.22
C THR A 343 -5.06 -4.86 -13.41
N VAL A 344 -3.99 -4.31 -13.99
CA VAL A 344 -3.46 -2.99 -13.61
C VAL A 344 -4.02 -1.97 -14.57
N VAL A 345 -4.58 -0.89 -14.04
CA VAL A 345 -5.10 0.25 -14.80
C VAL A 345 -4.32 1.49 -14.37
N ILE A 346 -3.86 2.29 -15.34
CA ILE A 346 -3.26 3.60 -15.12
C ILE A 346 -4.28 4.66 -15.51
N VAL A 347 -4.58 5.58 -14.60
CA VAL A 347 -5.44 6.73 -14.86
C VAL A 347 -4.65 8.01 -14.67
N SER A 348 -5.00 9.04 -15.45
CA SER A 348 -4.45 10.38 -15.28
C SER A 348 -4.95 11.01 -13.98
N ARG A 349 -4.09 11.80 -13.34
CA ARG A 349 -4.39 12.53 -12.09
C ARG A 349 -3.92 13.97 -12.22
N ASP A 350 -4.73 14.92 -11.76
CA ASP A 350 -4.27 16.28 -11.54
C ASP A 350 -3.51 16.34 -10.19
N PRO A 351 -2.20 16.67 -10.17
CA PRO A 351 -1.43 16.69 -8.92
C PRO A 351 -1.93 17.70 -7.89
N ALA A 352 -2.56 18.79 -8.32
CA ALA A 352 -3.03 19.86 -7.44
C ALA A 352 -4.40 19.54 -6.82
N THR A 353 -5.30 18.96 -7.60
CA THR A 353 -6.69 18.71 -7.17
C THR A 353 -6.98 17.26 -6.83
N GLY A 354 -6.08 16.34 -7.21
CA GLY A 354 -6.27 14.89 -7.15
C GLY A 354 -7.33 14.35 -8.09
N ALA A 355 -7.97 15.19 -8.92
CA ALA A 355 -9.00 14.77 -9.84
C ALA A 355 -8.46 13.70 -10.80
N LEU A 356 -9.18 12.59 -10.90
CA LEU A 356 -8.84 11.50 -11.80
C LEU A 356 -9.51 11.74 -13.16
N GLY A 357 -8.72 11.66 -14.22
CA GLY A 357 -9.18 11.75 -15.60
C GLY A 357 -9.41 10.38 -16.23
N ASP A 358 -9.28 10.31 -17.55
CA ASP A 358 -9.50 9.09 -18.31
C ASP A 358 -8.40 8.03 -18.06
N GLU A 359 -8.75 6.77 -18.36
CA GLU A 359 -7.80 5.67 -18.49
C GLU A 359 -6.69 6.03 -19.50
N VAL A 360 -5.45 5.94 -19.05
CA VAL A 360 -4.26 6.14 -19.88
C VAL A 360 -3.86 4.82 -20.55
N ALA A 361 -3.84 3.74 -19.77
CA ALA A 361 -3.49 2.41 -20.23
C ALA A 361 -3.94 1.33 -19.24
N SER A 362 -4.12 0.10 -19.69
CA SER A 362 -4.38 -1.04 -18.83
C SER A 362 -3.74 -2.32 -19.36
N VAL A 363 -3.50 -3.27 -18.46
CA VAL A 363 -2.97 -4.60 -18.81
C VAL A 363 -3.52 -5.66 -17.87
N SER A 364 -3.82 -6.85 -18.40
CA SER A 364 -4.09 -8.03 -17.58
C SER A 364 -2.77 -8.69 -17.18
N VAL A 365 -2.61 -8.95 -15.89
CA VAL A 365 -1.40 -9.59 -15.32
C VAL A 365 -1.64 -11.02 -14.85
N GLY A 366 -2.87 -11.52 -15.02
CA GLY A 366 -3.25 -12.86 -14.61
C GLY A 366 -4.75 -13.13 -14.72
N PRO A 367 -5.20 -14.34 -14.33
CA PRO A 367 -6.60 -14.73 -14.37
C PRO A 367 -7.45 -13.92 -13.38
N GLU A 368 -8.74 -13.76 -13.70
CA GLU A 368 -9.69 -13.10 -12.80
C GLU A 368 -9.78 -13.78 -11.43
N GLY A 369 -9.92 -12.96 -10.39
CA GLY A 369 -10.32 -13.38 -9.05
C GLY A 369 -11.84 -13.38 -8.90
N TYR A 370 -12.31 -13.76 -7.71
CA TYR A 370 -13.74 -13.75 -7.40
C TYR A 370 -13.97 -13.39 -5.94
N ASN A 371 -14.74 -12.33 -5.69
CA ASN A 371 -15.10 -11.84 -4.36
C ASN A 371 -13.91 -11.71 -3.40
N GLY A 372 -12.80 -11.15 -3.90
CA GLY A 372 -11.59 -10.92 -3.10
C GLY A 372 -10.73 -12.17 -2.88
N VAL A 373 -11.06 -13.28 -3.53
CA VAL A 373 -10.26 -14.52 -3.55
C VAL A 373 -9.52 -14.63 -4.87
N GLY A 374 -8.20 -14.85 -4.82
CA GLY A 374 -7.35 -14.91 -6.00
C GLY A 374 -7.14 -13.53 -6.64
N GLY A 375 -6.80 -13.50 -7.93
CA GLY A 375 -6.63 -12.26 -8.69
C GLY A 375 -5.33 -11.50 -8.43
N LEU A 376 -5.27 -10.25 -8.90
CA LEU A 376 -4.16 -9.33 -8.64
C LEU A 376 -4.09 -8.99 -7.15
N SER A 377 -2.90 -9.01 -6.57
CA SER A 377 -2.70 -8.73 -5.15
C SER A 377 -2.13 -7.34 -4.85
N SER A 378 -1.07 -6.92 -5.55
CA SER A 378 -0.38 -5.65 -5.30
C SER A 378 0.15 -5.03 -6.59
N VAL A 379 0.26 -3.70 -6.61
CA VAL A 379 0.90 -2.91 -7.67
C VAL A 379 1.76 -1.83 -7.03
N ALA A 380 2.97 -1.63 -7.55
CA ALA A 380 3.86 -0.56 -7.14
C ALA A 380 4.63 0.05 -8.32
N TRP A 381 4.83 1.36 -8.32
CA TRP A 381 5.79 2.08 -9.17
C TRP A 381 7.22 1.81 -8.71
N ALA A 382 8.14 1.73 -9.67
CA ALA A 382 9.58 1.77 -9.43
C ALA A 382 10.07 3.21 -9.22
#